data_AF-A0A2Z3HBE1-F1
#
_entry.id   AF-A0A2Z3HBE1-F1
#
_cell.length_a   1.000
_cell.length_b   1.000
_cell.length_c   1.000
_cell.angle_alpha   90.00
_cell.angle_beta   90.00
_cell.angle_gamma   90.00
#
_symmetry.space_group_name_H-M   'P 1'
#
loop_
_entity.id
_entity.type
_entity.pdbx_description
1 polymer ?
#
loop_
_entity_poly.entity_id
_entity_poly.type
_entity_poly.pdbx_seq_one_letter_code
_entity_poly.pdbx_strand_id
1 'polypeptide(L)' 'MPAELVEVQVWVLVGEAGDYEVAKAADELQAAAGEATRLVKLVVKVPKPKAVELVATIADEPAGGELKGV' A
#
# COMPACT_ATOMS: atom_id res chain seq x y z
N MET A 1 13.41 8.48 -20.37
CA MET A 1 11.95 8.54 -20.56
C MET A 1 11.35 9.18 -19.31
N PRO A 2 10.51 10.21 -19.42
CA PRO A 2 9.83 10.76 -18.24
C PRO A 2 8.95 9.67 -17.62
N ALA A 3 8.88 9.63 -16.29
CA ALA A 3 8.04 8.66 -15.59
C ALA A 3 6.57 8.92 -15.91
N GLU A 4 5.82 7.87 -16.27
CA GLU A 4 4.35 7.94 -16.33
C GLU A 4 3.83 8.22 -14.91
N LEU A 5 3.05 9.29 -14.73
CA LEU A 5 2.50 9.69 -13.43
C LEU A 5 1.05 9.22 -13.30
N VAL A 6 0.66 8.78 -12.11
CA VAL A 6 -0.73 8.48 -11.74
C VAL A 6 -1.21 9.49 -10.70
N GLU A 7 -2.47 9.92 -10.80
CA GLU A 7 -3.11 10.78 -9.80
C GLU A 7 -3.70 9.92 -8.68
N VAL A 8 -3.36 10.27 -7.43
CA VAL A 8 -3.84 9.62 -6.22
C VAL A 8 -4.54 10.66 -5.35
N GLN A 9 -5.71 10.31 -4.85
CA GLN A 9 -6.45 11.13 -3.89
C GLN A 9 -6.27 10.54 -2.50
N VAL A 10 -5.87 11.38 -1.55
CA VAL A 10 -5.76 11.00 -0.14
C VAL A 10 -6.44 12.05 0.72
N TRP A 11 -6.89 11.62 1.90
CA TRP A 11 -7.37 12.49 2.95
C TRP A 11 -6.32 12.55 4.05
N VAL A 12 -6.08 13.74 4.56
CA VAL A 12 -5.13 13.99 5.65
C VAL A 12 -5.86 14.68 6.78
N LEU A 13 -5.88 14.07 7.96
CA LEU A 13 -6.30 14.70 9.19
C LEU A 13 -5.05 15.30 9.83
N VAL A 14 -5.06 16.60 10.11
CA VAL A 14 -3.95 17.32 10.75
C VAL A 14 -4.40 17.79 12.13
N GLY A 15 -3.71 17.34 13.17
CA GLY A 15 -3.91 17.75 14.55
C GLY A 15 -3.24 19.09 14.88
N GLU A 16 -3.64 19.71 15.98
CA GLU A 16 -3.10 20.99 16.44
C GLU A 16 -1.60 20.92 16.79
N ALA A 17 -1.14 19.76 17.26
CA ALA A 17 0.27 19.52 17.58
C ALA A 17 1.15 19.30 16.33
N GLY A 18 0.55 19.29 15.14
CA GLY A 18 1.23 19.05 13.86
C GLY A 18 1.41 17.57 13.52
N ASP A 19 0.83 16.67 14.32
CA ASP A 19 0.63 15.27 13.97
C ASP A 19 -0.39 15.14 12.82
N TYR A 20 -0.32 14.03 12.10
CA TYR A 20 -1.23 13.79 10.99
C TYR A 20 -1.48 12.30 10.76
N GLU A 21 -2.66 12.01 10.21
CA GLU A 21 -3.06 10.69 9.75
C GLU A 21 -3.54 10.77 8.29
N VAL A 22 -3.24 9.73 7.50
CA VAL A 22 -3.55 9.68 6.06
C VAL A 22 -4.40 8.47 5.75
N ALA A 23 -5.52 8.67 5.05
CA ALA A 23 -6.43 7.61 4.66
C ALA A 23 -6.89 7.73 3.20
N LYS A 24 -7.47 6.65 2.68
CA LYS A 24 -8.00 6.62 1.30
C LYS A 24 -9.39 7.25 1.24
N ALA A 25 -10.14 7.19 2.34
CA ALA A 25 -11.45 7.79 2.47
C ALA A 25 -11.52 8.72 3.70
N ALA A 26 -12.43 9.70 3.66
CA ALA A 26 -12.56 10.71 4.70
C ALA A 26 -13.12 10.15 6.02
N ASP A 27 -13.98 9.14 5.92
CA ASP A 27 -14.66 8.46 7.02
C ASP A 27 -13.76 7.47 7.77
N GLU A 28 -12.61 7.11 7.18
CA GLU A 28 -11.55 6.34 7.84
C GLU A 28 -10.75 7.18 8.84
N LEU A 29 -10.93 8.51 8.85
CA LEU A 29 -10.19 9.43 9.73
C LEU A 29 -11.11 9.98 10.82
N GLN A 30 -10.66 9.91 12.07
CA GLN A 30 -11.43 10.37 13.21
C GLN A 30 -10.60 11.29 14.10
N ALA A 31 -11.13 12.50 14.33
CA ALA A 31 -10.55 13.43 15.28
C ALA A 31 -10.67 12.88 16.70
N ALA A 32 -9.59 12.99 17.48
CA ALA A 32 -9.63 12.72 18.90
C ALA A 32 -10.55 13.74 19.60
N ALA A 33 -11.29 13.27 20.61
CA ALA A 33 -12.24 14.11 21.31
C ALA A 33 -11.53 15.24 22.06
N GLY A 34 -11.91 16.49 21.78
CA GLY A 34 -11.36 17.67 22.43
C GLY A 34 -10.13 18.27 21.74
N GLU A 35 -9.68 17.70 20.61
CA GLU A 35 -8.56 18.24 19.84
C GLU A 35 -9.04 19.01 18.60
N ALA A 36 -8.42 20.17 18.36
CA ALA A 36 -8.66 20.90 17.12
C ALA A 36 -7.97 20.17 15.97
N THR A 37 -8.73 19.86 14.92
CA THR A 37 -8.22 19.15 13.75
C THR A 37 -8.68 19.81 12.45
N ARG A 38 -7.95 19.54 11.36
CA ARG A 38 -8.35 19.92 10.00
C ARG A 38 -8.27 18.72 9.09
N LEU A 39 -9.36 18.47 8.36
CA LEU A 39 -9.40 17.44 7.33
C LEU A 39 -9.14 18.08 5.96
N VAL A 40 -8.11 17.59 5.26
CA VAL A 40 -7.66 18.12 3.97
C VAL A 40 -7.70 17.01 2.92
N LYS A 41 -8.27 17.30 1.74
CA LYS A 41 -8.18 16.42 0.57
C LYS A 41 -6.99 16.82 -0.28
N LEU A 42 -6.08 15.89 -0.55
CA LEU A 42 -4.93 16.09 -1.42
C LEU A 42 -5.06 15.26 -2.69
N VAL A 43 -4.67 15.85 -3.82
CA VAL A 43 -4.49 15.15 -5.11
C VAL A 43 -3.02 15.19 -5.44
N VAL A 44 -2.35 14.04 -5.42
CA VAL A 44 -0.91 13.90 -5.60
C VAL A 44 -0.63 13.15 -6.89
N LYS A 45 0.35 13.60 -7.67
CA LYS A 45 0.86 12.89 -8.84
C LYS A 45 2.09 12.09 -8.44
N VAL A 46 2.02 10.77 -8.51
CA VAL A 46 3.14 9.87 -8.17
C VAL A 46 3.56 9.04 -9.37
N PRO A 47 4.85 8.65 -9.50
CA PRO A 47 5.28 7.74 -10.54
C PRO A 47 4.51 6.41 -10.49
N LYS A 48 4.05 5.95 -11.64
CA LYS A 48 3.39 4.64 -11.78
C LYS A 48 4.34 3.54 -11.29
N PRO A 49 3.90 2.64 -10.39
CA PRO A 49 4.70 1.49 -10.00
C PRO A 49 5.12 0.69 -11.23
N LYS A 50 6.40 0.28 -11.27
CA LYS A 50 6.89 -0.60 -12.33
C LYS A 50 6.53 -2.03 -11.97
N ALA A 51 6.01 -2.78 -12.94
CA ALA A 51 5.87 -4.22 -12.79
C ALA A 51 7.26 -4.83 -12.56
N VAL A 52 7.35 -5.75 -11.59
CA VAL A 52 8.56 -6.54 -11.33
C VAL A 52 8.22 -7.99 -11.65
N GLU A 53 9.03 -8.62 -12.50
CA GLU A 53 8.94 -10.06 -12.73
C GLU A 53 9.62 -10.78 -11.57
N LEU A 54 8.88 -11.66 -10.89
CA LEU A 54 9.42 -12.53 -9.86
C LEU A 54 9.89 -13.82 -10.53
N VAL A 55 11.19 -14.04 -10.56
CA VAL A 55 11.79 -15.31 -11.00
C VAL A 55 12.10 -16.14 -9.77
N ALA A 56 11.46 -17.31 -9.66
CA ALA A 56 11.74 -18.30 -8.63
C ALA A 56 12.07 -19.64 -9.30
N THR A 57 13.04 -20.35 -8.73
CA THR A 57 13.36 -21.73 -9.12
C THR A 57 12.54 -22.66 -8.24
N ILE A 58 11.76 -23.55 -8.86
CA ILE A 58 11.12 -24.67 -8.16
C ILE A 58 12.19 -25.74 -7.97
N ALA A 59 12.40 -26.21 -6.75
CA ALA A 59 13.29 -27.34 -6.48
C ALA A 59 12.71 -28.61 -7.10
N ASP A 60 13.56 -29.45 -7.66
CA ASP A 60 13.14 -30.75 -8.19
C ASP A 60 12.43 -31.57 -7.12
N GLU A 61 11.36 -32.27 -7.52
CA GLU A 61 10.66 -33.21 -6.64
C GLU A 61 11.67 -34.26 -6.15
N PRO A 62 11.81 -34.49 -4.83
CA PRO A 62 12.70 -35.53 -4.34
C PRO A 62 12.20 -36.85 -4.90
N ALA A 63 13.03 -37.54 -5.67
CA ALA A 63 12.71 -38.78 -6.36
C ALA A 63 11.91 -39.69 -5.43
N GLY A 64 10.59 -39.78 -5.68
CA GLY A 64 9.68 -40.62 -4.94
C GLY A 64 10.19 -42.04 -5.04
N GLY A 65 10.70 -42.56 -3.92
CA GLY A 65 11.18 -43.94 -3.84
C GLY A 65 10.11 -44.89 -4.35
N GLU A 66 10.55 -45.86 -5.15
CA GLU A 66 9.70 -46.90 -5.75
C GLU A 66 8.69 -47.42 -4.72
N LEU A 67 7.39 -47.28 -5.04
CA LEU A 67 6.35 -48.03 -4.36
C LEU A 67 6.59 -49.52 -4.67
N LYS A 68 7.30 -50.23 -3.78
CA LYS A 68 7.25 -51.69 -3.77
C LYS A 68 5.84 -52.09 -3.35
N GLY A 69 5.07 -52.57 -4.33
CA GLY A 69 3.77 -53.17 -4.08
C GLY A 69 3.87 -54.24 -3.01
N VAL A 70 3.00 -54.12 -2.00
CA VAL A 70 2.62 -55.20 -1.09
C VAL A 70 1.13 -55.43 -1.28
#